data_AF-A0A7V6TFL2-F1
#
_entry.id   AF-A0A7V6TFL2-F1
#
_cell.length_a   1.000
_cell.length_b   1.000
_cell.length_c   1.000
_cell.angle_alpha   90.00
_cell.angle_beta   90.00
_cell.angle_gamma   90.00
#
_symmetry.space_group_name_H-M   'P 1'
#
loop_
_entity.id
_entity.type
_entity.pdbx_description
1 polymer ?
#
loop_
_entity_poly.entity_id
_entity_poly.type
_entity_poly.pdbx_seq_one_letter_code
_entity_poly.pdbx_strand_id
1 'polypeptide(L)'
;MNRRSNDNGRAFEYEVIKAFEREISKHRSVKLNTDAGYDAAKQAHASMSNEMLQNFRSAAIAAVKVVIDYEPLIIEKCSDCIDLSIQTDSAGKSGDVRDIIIARPNIKWEIGLSVKHNHDAVKHSRLSKNIDFGERWFNQPCSKEYWQDINPIFDYLEREKAKKTLWRDIPNKQQAIYLPLLNAFIEEIKRSEKTNKNIARNMVEYLVGMHDFYKIIGKKQKRVTEISTFNLRGELNQAVKGEKLLKVINISKLPTRILYIGMKQKSFTTVEMCLDNGWAFTFRIHNASSKVEPSLKFDIRLVGLPATILNIMVKWND
;
A
#
# COMPACT_ATOMS: atom_id res chain seq x y z
N MET A 1 2.13 5.22 12.96
CA MET A 1 1.93 3.77 13.20
C MET A 1 2.40 3.51 14.63
N ASN A 2 1.72 2.65 15.39
CA ASN A 2 2.25 2.21 16.69
C ASN A 2 3.40 1.23 16.43
N ARG A 3 4.50 1.30 17.20
CA ARG A 3 5.71 0.47 17.08
C ARG A 3 5.37 -1.02 16.94
N ARG A 4 4.44 -1.51 17.76
CA ARG A 4 3.96 -2.90 17.73
C ARG A 4 3.37 -3.33 16.38
N SER A 5 2.61 -2.45 15.71
CA SER A 5 2.04 -2.77 14.40
C SER A 5 3.12 -2.87 13.32
N ASN A 6 4.16 -2.03 13.43
CA ASN A 6 5.29 -2.05 12.51
C ASN A 6 6.14 -3.31 12.71
N ASP A 7 6.44 -3.65 13.97
CA ASP A 7 7.23 -4.83 14.32
C ASP A 7 6.50 -6.12 13.90
N ASN A 8 5.17 -6.18 14.06
CA ASN A 8 4.38 -7.31 13.55
C ASN A 8 4.44 -7.43 12.01
N GLY A 9 4.41 -6.31 11.28
CA GLY A 9 4.53 -6.31 9.82
C GLY A 9 5.89 -6.85 9.37
N ARG A 10 6.96 -6.31 9.96
CA ARG A 10 8.35 -6.73 9.70
C ARG A 10 8.62 -8.19 10.07
N ALA A 11 8.11 -8.65 11.20
CA ALA A 11 8.22 -10.05 11.58
C ALA A 11 7.49 -10.98 10.60
N PHE A 12 6.35 -10.54 10.05
CA PHE A 12 5.63 -11.29 9.02
C PHE A 12 6.38 -11.29 7.68
N GLU A 13 6.96 -10.15 7.25
CA GLU A 13 7.86 -10.08 6.09
C GLU A 13 9.01 -11.09 6.21
N TYR A 14 9.61 -11.21 7.39
CA TYR A 14 10.66 -12.19 7.66
C TYR A 14 10.17 -13.64 7.47
N GLU A 15 9.03 -14.03 8.01
CA GLU A 15 8.49 -15.39 7.80
C GLU A 15 8.15 -15.65 6.32
N VAL A 16 7.67 -14.64 5.59
CA VAL A 16 7.41 -14.75 4.14
C VAL A 16 8.69 -14.97 3.35
N ILE A 17 9.73 -14.15 3.54
CA ILE A 17 10.98 -14.31 2.77
C ILE A 17 11.67 -15.64 3.08
N LYS A 18 11.66 -16.10 4.35
CA LYS A 18 12.22 -17.40 4.73
C LYS A 18 11.39 -18.56 4.18
N ALA A 19 10.08 -18.42 4.04
CA ALA A 19 9.25 -19.42 3.38
C ALA A 19 9.58 -19.52 1.88
N PHE A 20 9.78 -18.40 1.18
CA PHE A 20 10.24 -18.41 -0.21
C PHE A 20 11.63 -19.04 -0.35
N GLU A 21 12.60 -18.63 0.47
CA GLU A 21 13.94 -19.21 0.45
C GLU A 21 13.90 -20.74 0.60
N ARG A 22 13.15 -21.25 1.59
CA ARG A 22 12.99 -22.71 1.79
C ARG A 22 12.35 -23.41 0.59
N GLU A 23 11.33 -22.82 -0.02
CA GLU A 23 10.60 -23.46 -1.12
C GLU A 23 11.42 -23.43 -2.42
N ILE A 24 12.00 -22.28 -2.75
CA ILE A 24 12.79 -22.10 -3.98
C ILE A 24 14.08 -22.92 -3.93
N SER A 25 14.71 -23.05 -2.76
CA SER A 25 15.94 -23.83 -2.57
C SER A 25 15.79 -25.32 -2.90
N LYS A 26 14.55 -25.84 -2.98
CA LYS A 26 14.28 -27.21 -3.45
C LYS A 26 14.48 -27.38 -4.96
N HIS A 27 14.44 -26.27 -5.70
CA HIS A 27 14.46 -26.26 -7.16
C HIS A 27 15.74 -25.63 -7.74
N ARG A 28 16.30 -24.62 -7.08
CA ARG A 28 17.45 -23.85 -7.56
C ARG A 28 18.16 -23.08 -6.46
N SER A 29 19.33 -22.53 -6.78
CA SER A 29 20.08 -21.66 -5.85
C SER A 29 19.34 -20.36 -5.55
N VAL A 30 19.43 -19.93 -4.29
CA VAL A 30 18.84 -18.68 -3.78
C VAL A 30 19.94 -17.86 -3.11
N LYS A 31 19.97 -16.57 -3.43
CA LYS A 31 20.78 -15.58 -2.74
C LYS A 31 19.86 -14.69 -1.92
N LEU A 32 19.92 -14.84 -0.61
CA LEU A 32 19.21 -13.97 0.32
C LEU A 32 20.06 -12.74 0.63
N ASN A 33 19.57 -11.56 0.27
CA ASN A 33 20.22 -10.31 0.62
C ASN A 33 19.96 -9.96 2.10
N THR A 34 21.03 -9.87 2.89
CA THR A 34 21.00 -9.62 4.33
C THR A 34 21.34 -8.17 4.68
N ASP A 35 20.75 -7.22 3.96
CA ASP A 35 20.90 -5.78 4.21
C ASP A 35 20.08 -5.29 5.41
N ALA A 36 20.11 -3.99 5.67
CA ALA A 36 19.40 -3.35 6.79
C ALA A 36 17.89 -3.67 6.84
N GLY A 37 17.22 -3.86 5.69
CA GLY A 37 15.81 -4.27 5.64
C GLY A 37 15.60 -5.67 6.23
N TYR A 38 16.47 -6.61 5.86
CA TYR A 38 16.45 -7.97 6.39
C TYR A 38 16.76 -8.00 7.89
N ASP A 39 17.79 -7.27 8.33
CA ASP A 39 18.16 -7.22 9.74
C ASP A 39 17.05 -6.63 10.62
N ALA A 40 16.39 -5.58 10.14
CA ALA A 40 15.24 -4.99 10.82
C ALA A 40 14.07 -5.99 10.95
N ALA A 41 13.80 -6.76 9.89
CA ALA A 41 12.77 -7.80 9.90
C ALA A 41 13.12 -8.95 10.85
N LYS A 42 14.38 -9.38 10.86
CA LYS A 42 14.90 -10.42 11.74
C LYS A 42 14.84 -10.01 13.22
N GLN A 43 15.20 -8.76 13.55
CA GLN A 43 15.10 -8.23 14.91
C GLN A 43 13.65 -8.16 15.38
N ALA A 44 12.75 -7.66 14.52
CA ALA A 44 11.32 -7.63 14.83
C ALA A 44 10.78 -9.05 15.09
N HIS A 45 11.13 -10.00 14.23
CA HIS A 45 10.80 -11.41 14.39
C HIS A 45 11.28 -11.98 15.73
N ALA A 46 12.53 -11.72 16.13
CA ALA A 46 13.10 -12.21 17.39
C ALA A 46 12.37 -11.68 18.65
N SER A 47 11.62 -10.59 18.52
CA SER A 47 10.82 -10.02 19.62
C SER A 47 9.39 -10.58 19.71
N MET A 48 8.98 -11.44 18.78
CA MET A 48 7.62 -11.99 18.71
C MET A 48 7.45 -13.22 19.60
N SER A 49 6.21 -13.46 20.08
CA SER A 49 5.87 -14.69 20.78
C SER A 49 5.79 -15.89 19.83
N ASN A 50 6.05 -17.10 20.34
CA ASN A 50 5.96 -18.34 19.55
C ASN A 50 4.59 -18.51 18.88
N GLU A 51 3.50 -18.21 19.60
CA GLU A 51 2.14 -18.26 19.03
C GLU A 51 1.99 -17.30 17.84
N MET A 52 2.54 -16.10 17.93
CA MET A 52 2.49 -15.12 16.84
C MET A 52 3.31 -15.59 15.64
N LEU A 53 4.50 -16.14 15.88
CA LEU A 53 5.37 -16.68 14.83
C LEU A 53 4.73 -17.88 14.13
N GLN A 54 4.04 -18.77 14.84
CA GLN A 54 3.27 -19.87 14.24
C GLN A 54 2.20 -19.33 13.27
N ASN A 55 1.45 -18.31 13.69
CA ASN A 55 0.46 -17.68 12.82
C ASN A 55 1.09 -17.05 11.57
N PHE A 56 2.22 -16.35 11.72
CA PHE A 56 2.95 -15.76 10.60
C PHE A 56 3.48 -16.83 9.64
N ARG A 57 4.00 -17.94 10.17
CA ARG A 57 4.51 -19.05 9.37
C ARG A 57 3.41 -19.72 8.56
N SER A 58 2.27 -20.04 9.16
CA SER A 58 1.14 -20.63 8.45
C SER A 58 0.63 -19.69 7.34
N ALA A 59 0.56 -18.39 7.63
CA ALA A 59 0.19 -17.38 6.65
C ALA A 59 1.19 -17.25 5.50
N ALA A 60 2.49 -17.30 5.81
CA ALA A 60 3.57 -17.23 4.85
C ALA A 60 3.57 -18.43 3.91
N ILE A 61 3.47 -19.65 4.44
CA ILE A 61 3.41 -20.89 3.64
C ILE A 61 2.23 -20.86 2.68
N ALA A 62 1.06 -20.45 3.14
CA ALA A 62 -0.13 -20.30 2.31
C ALA A 62 0.08 -19.30 1.16
N ALA A 63 0.75 -18.17 1.43
CA ALA A 63 1.06 -17.16 0.43
C ALA A 63 2.09 -17.66 -0.61
N VAL A 64 3.20 -18.25 -0.15
CA VAL A 64 4.29 -18.74 -1.02
C VAL A 64 3.78 -19.78 -2.01
N LYS A 65 2.95 -20.72 -1.57
CA LYS A 65 2.33 -21.72 -2.44
C LYS A 65 1.56 -21.06 -3.59
N VAL A 66 0.74 -20.07 -3.29
CA VAL A 66 -0.04 -19.37 -4.31
C VAL A 66 0.87 -18.58 -5.25
N VAL A 67 1.84 -17.82 -4.74
CA VAL A 67 2.70 -17.01 -5.61
C VAL A 67 3.52 -17.89 -6.56
N ILE A 68 4.11 -18.98 -6.07
CA ILE A 68 4.88 -19.92 -6.91
C ILE A 68 4.00 -20.56 -7.99
N ASP A 69 2.76 -20.94 -7.63
CA ASP A 69 1.80 -21.49 -8.58
C ASP A 69 1.47 -20.54 -9.76
N TYR A 70 1.57 -19.22 -9.55
CA TYR A 70 1.33 -18.21 -10.58
C TYR A 70 2.61 -17.72 -11.27
N GLU A 71 3.78 -18.00 -10.71
CA GLU A 71 5.06 -17.46 -11.18
C GLU A 71 6.01 -18.60 -11.60
N PRO A 72 5.79 -19.21 -12.77
CA PRO A 72 6.53 -20.40 -13.19
C PRO A 72 8.04 -20.13 -13.34
N LEU A 73 8.44 -18.87 -13.61
CA LEU A 73 9.85 -18.47 -13.67
C LEU A 73 10.59 -18.63 -12.33
N ILE A 74 9.89 -18.74 -11.19
CA ILE A 74 10.51 -19.02 -9.90
C ILE A 74 11.08 -20.45 -9.86
N ILE A 75 10.31 -21.41 -10.36
CA ILE A 75 10.62 -22.85 -10.28
C ILE A 75 11.11 -23.46 -11.60
N GLU A 76 11.25 -22.65 -12.65
CA GLU A 76 11.86 -23.05 -13.91
C GLU A 76 13.19 -23.76 -13.67
N LYS A 77 13.36 -24.94 -14.27
CA LYS A 77 14.59 -25.73 -14.17
C LYS A 77 15.71 -25.08 -14.98
N CYS A 78 16.53 -24.25 -14.33
CA CYS A 78 17.76 -23.73 -14.91
C CYS A 78 18.80 -23.41 -13.84
N SER A 79 20.03 -23.10 -14.25
CA SER A 79 21.16 -22.83 -13.35
C SER A 79 21.16 -21.42 -12.74
N ASP A 80 20.23 -20.54 -13.14
CA ASP A 80 20.16 -19.18 -12.59
C ASP A 80 19.88 -19.19 -11.09
N CYS A 81 20.35 -18.13 -10.43
CA CYS A 81 20.06 -17.84 -9.03
C CYS A 81 18.84 -16.93 -8.91
N ILE A 82 18.03 -17.14 -7.87
CA ILE A 82 16.99 -16.19 -7.44
C ILE A 82 17.57 -15.29 -6.35
N ASP A 83 17.44 -13.99 -6.52
CA ASP A 83 17.76 -12.99 -5.51
C ASP A 83 16.49 -12.67 -4.70
N LEU A 84 16.57 -12.81 -3.39
CA LEU A 84 15.52 -12.43 -2.44
C LEU A 84 15.98 -11.25 -1.59
N SER A 85 15.17 -10.21 -1.49
CA SER A 85 15.48 -9.07 -0.63
C SER A 85 14.25 -8.49 0.07
N ILE A 86 14.44 -8.00 1.29
CA ILE A 86 13.48 -7.14 1.99
C ILE A 86 13.88 -5.70 1.75
N GLN A 87 12.96 -4.89 1.23
CA GLN A 87 13.19 -3.48 0.98
C GLN A 87 13.34 -2.70 2.28
N THR A 88 14.07 -1.59 2.22
CA THR A 88 14.16 -0.64 3.33
C THR A 88 13.02 0.37 3.28
N ASP A 89 12.69 0.98 4.42
CA ASP A 89 11.64 2.00 4.52
C ASP A 89 11.83 3.20 3.57
N SER A 90 13.06 3.43 3.06
CA SER A 90 13.35 4.56 2.17
C SER A 90 12.69 4.41 0.80
N ALA A 91 12.62 3.20 0.25
CA ALA A 91 11.94 2.91 -1.02
C ALA A 91 10.41 3.08 -0.90
N GLY A 92 9.86 2.76 0.28
CA GLY A 92 8.47 3.07 0.64
C GLY A 92 8.10 4.56 0.49
N LYS A 93 9.08 5.44 0.72
CA LYS A 93 8.91 6.91 0.60
C LYS A 93 8.93 7.38 -0.86
N SER A 94 9.64 6.70 -1.75
CA SER A 94 9.69 7.02 -3.18
C SER A 94 8.51 6.47 -3.99
N GLY A 95 7.56 5.79 -3.35
CA GLY A 95 6.34 5.31 -3.99
C GLY A 95 6.30 3.81 -4.27
N ASP A 96 7.39 3.09 -4.03
CA ASP A 96 7.38 1.63 -4.10
C ASP A 96 6.63 1.05 -2.89
N VAL A 97 5.66 0.18 -3.12
CA VAL A 97 4.83 -0.43 -2.07
C VAL A 97 5.25 -1.86 -1.75
N ARG A 98 6.25 -2.38 -2.47
CA ARG A 98 6.78 -3.72 -2.34
C ARG A 98 7.68 -3.77 -1.11
N ASP A 99 7.38 -4.66 -0.19
CA ASP A 99 8.19 -4.93 1.00
C ASP A 99 9.26 -6.01 0.71
N ILE A 100 8.97 -6.96 -0.20
CA ILE A 100 9.89 -8.02 -0.64
C ILE A 100 10.01 -7.99 -2.17
N ILE A 101 11.23 -8.17 -2.66
CA ILE A 101 11.53 -8.37 -4.09
C ILE A 101 12.09 -9.77 -4.31
N ILE A 102 11.57 -10.44 -5.34
CA ILE A 102 12.06 -11.72 -5.87
C ILE A 102 12.54 -11.43 -7.30
N ALA A 103 13.82 -11.64 -7.59
CA ALA A 103 14.40 -11.26 -8.86
C ALA A 103 15.26 -12.35 -9.49
N ARG A 104 15.34 -12.34 -10.82
CA ARG A 104 16.29 -13.08 -11.65
C ARG A 104 17.06 -12.08 -12.52
N PRO A 105 18.22 -11.59 -12.04
CA PRO A 105 18.98 -10.57 -12.75
C PRO A 105 19.35 -10.96 -14.19
N ASN A 106 19.68 -12.23 -14.43
CA ASN A 106 20.11 -12.75 -15.73
C ASN A 106 19.09 -12.52 -16.85
N ILE A 107 17.78 -12.52 -16.52
CA ILE A 107 16.69 -12.32 -17.49
C ILE A 107 15.93 -11.01 -17.25
N LYS A 108 16.41 -10.14 -16.35
CA LYS A 108 15.75 -8.89 -15.96
C LYS A 108 14.28 -9.09 -15.53
N TRP A 109 14.02 -10.19 -14.84
CA TRP A 109 12.70 -10.49 -14.28
C TRP A 109 12.69 -10.16 -12.79
N GLU A 110 11.64 -9.50 -12.33
CA GLU A 110 11.38 -9.29 -10.92
C GLU A 110 9.88 -9.26 -10.63
N ILE A 111 9.51 -9.66 -9.43
CA ILE A 111 8.16 -9.47 -8.90
C ILE A 111 8.21 -8.89 -7.49
N GLY A 112 7.19 -8.11 -7.17
CA GLY A 112 7.00 -7.51 -5.86
C GLY A 112 6.03 -8.25 -4.96
N LEU A 113 6.26 -8.20 -3.66
CA LEU A 113 5.27 -8.53 -2.65
C LEU A 113 5.05 -7.36 -1.71
N SER A 114 3.80 -6.96 -1.48
CA SER A 114 3.41 -6.05 -0.39
C SER A 114 2.76 -6.87 0.72
N VAL A 115 3.48 -7.05 1.82
CA VAL A 115 3.13 -7.94 2.94
C VAL A 115 2.53 -7.11 4.07
N LYS A 116 1.33 -7.47 4.50
CA LYS A 116 0.58 -6.73 5.53
C LYS A 116 -0.01 -7.69 6.56
N HIS A 117 0.07 -7.30 7.83
CA HIS A 117 -0.56 -8.03 8.93
C HIS A 117 -1.82 -7.30 9.39
N ASN A 118 -3.01 -7.89 9.15
CA ASN A 118 -4.33 -7.35 9.52
C ASN A 118 -4.57 -5.87 9.11
N HIS A 119 -4.00 -5.41 7.99
CA HIS A 119 -4.09 -4.01 7.58
C HIS A 119 -4.43 -3.85 6.10
N ASP A 120 -5.60 -3.29 5.81
CA ASP A 120 -6.12 -3.15 4.45
C ASP A 120 -5.79 -1.79 3.80
N ALA A 121 -5.48 -0.75 4.60
CA ALA A 121 -5.25 0.61 4.09
C ALA A 121 -4.02 0.66 3.17
N VAL A 122 -4.12 1.48 2.12
CA VAL A 122 -3.13 1.49 1.03
C VAL A 122 -1.99 2.46 1.31
N LYS A 123 -2.34 3.71 1.65
CA LYS A 123 -1.40 4.76 2.03
C LYS A 123 -1.95 5.58 3.20
N HIS A 124 -1.05 6.34 3.80
CA HIS A 124 -1.24 7.07 5.04
C HIS A 124 -0.86 8.53 4.88
N SER A 125 -1.27 9.11 3.77
CA SER A 125 -0.89 10.45 3.37
C SER A 125 -1.47 11.51 4.31
N ARG A 126 -0.87 12.69 4.28
CA ARG A 126 -1.19 13.79 5.20
C ARG A 126 -1.48 15.06 4.42
N LEU A 127 -2.32 15.90 5.00
CA LEU A 127 -2.48 17.29 4.61
C LEU A 127 -1.88 18.17 5.71
N SER A 128 -1.10 19.17 5.31
CA SER A 128 -0.57 20.23 6.15
C SER A 128 -0.14 21.41 5.30
N LYS A 129 0.18 22.54 5.93
CA LYS A 129 0.72 23.73 5.26
C LYS A 129 2.06 23.52 4.53
N ASN A 130 2.74 22.39 4.79
CA ASN A 130 4.07 22.08 4.25
C ASN A 130 4.08 20.84 3.32
N ILE A 131 2.91 20.27 3.03
CA ILE A 131 2.81 19.09 2.16
C ILE A 131 1.95 19.46 0.97
N ASP A 132 2.62 19.71 -0.15
CA ASP A 132 1.96 19.78 -1.46
C ASP A 132 1.55 18.36 -1.86
N PHE A 133 0.26 18.05 -1.69
CA PHE A 133 -0.24 16.73 -2.03
C PHE A 133 -0.37 16.55 -3.55
N GLY A 134 -0.61 17.63 -4.31
CA GLY A 134 -0.73 17.55 -5.75
C GLY A 134 0.61 17.19 -6.39
N GLU A 135 1.69 17.86 -5.95
CA GLU A 135 3.05 17.55 -6.40
C GLU A 135 3.38 16.09 -6.12
N ARG A 136 3.05 15.59 -4.93
CA ARG A 136 3.40 14.22 -4.52
C ARG A 136 2.52 13.14 -5.14
N TRP A 137 1.22 13.37 -5.28
CA TRP A 137 0.25 12.33 -5.63
C TRP A 137 0.01 12.27 -7.13
N PHE A 138 0.14 13.40 -7.82
CA PHE A 138 -0.15 13.45 -9.25
C PHE A 138 0.79 14.34 -10.06
N ASN A 139 1.96 14.67 -9.51
CA ASN A 139 3.05 15.41 -10.16
C ASN A 139 2.63 16.79 -10.67
N GLN A 140 1.76 17.48 -9.93
CA GLN A 140 1.35 18.85 -10.24
C GLN A 140 1.11 19.64 -8.95
N PRO A 141 1.85 20.73 -8.69
CA PRO A 141 1.69 21.51 -7.48
C PRO A 141 0.24 21.97 -7.27
N CYS A 142 -0.17 22.01 -6.01
CA CYS A 142 -1.48 22.55 -5.65
C CYS A 142 -1.58 24.04 -6.04
N SER A 143 -2.76 24.43 -6.49
CA SER A 143 -3.07 25.82 -6.85
C SER A 143 -2.92 26.78 -5.66
N LYS A 144 -2.78 28.08 -5.96
CA LYS A 144 -2.74 29.14 -4.94
C LYS A 144 -4.03 29.17 -4.14
N GLU A 145 -5.15 28.91 -4.80
CA GLU A 145 -6.50 28.84 -4.22
C GLU A 145 -6.57 27.75 -3.15
N TYR A 146 -6.02 26.56 -3.41
CA TYR A 146 -5.94 25.51 -2.39
C TYR A 146 -5.20 25.97 -1.13
N TRP A 147 -4.04 26.60 -1.30
CA TRP A 147 -3.26 27.09 -0.17
C TRP A 147 -3.98 28.18 0.61
N GLN A 148 -4.66 29.11 -0.08
CA GLN A 148 -5.50 30.13 0.54
C GLN A 148 -6.63 29.53 1.37
N ASP A 149 -7.27 28.47 0.86
CA ASP A 149 -8.37 27.78 1.55
C ASP A 149 -7.90 27.05 2.82
N ILE A 150 -6.73 26.40 2.78
CA ILE A 150 -6.28 25.54 3.90
C ILE A 150 -5.44 26.26 4.97
N ASN A 151 -4.75 27.35 4.62
CA ASN A 151 -3.83 28.03 5.54
C ASN A 151 -4.53 28.49 6.84
N PRO A 152 -5.71 29.14 6.81
CA PRO A 152 -6.40 29.56 8.03
C PRO A 152 -6.73 28.38 8.98
N ILE A 153 -7.02 27.21 8.41
CA ILE A 153 -7.30 25.98 9.17
C ILE A 153 -6.03 25.52 9.89
N PHE A 154 -4.90 25.43 9.18
CA PHE A 154 -3.64 24.97 9.78
C PHE A 154 -3.05 25.99 10.74
N ASP A 155 -3.20 27.29 10.51
CA ASP A 155 -2.80 28.34 11.46
C ASP A 155 -3.61 28.23 12.77
N TYR A 156 -4.90 27.90 12.68
CA TYR A 156 -5.72 27.61 13.86
C TYR A 156 -5.19 26.39 14.62
N LEU A 157 -4.87 25.30 13.91
CA LEU A 157 -4.30 24.10 14.53
C LEU A 157 -2.94 24.35 15.18
N GLU A 158 -2.11 25.25 14.64
CA GLU A 158 -0.84 25.65 15.25
C GLU A 158 -1.03 26.40 16.56
N ARG A 159 -1.99 27.35 16.60
CA ARG A 159 -2.35 28.05 17.84
C ARG A 159 -2.86 27.08 18.92
N GLU A 160 -3.72 26.14 18.54
CA GLU A 160 -4.25 25.13 19.49
C GLU A 160 -3.17 24.14 19.94
N LYS A 161 -2.24 23.77 19.06
CA LYS A 161 -1.07 22.97 19.45
C LYS A 161 -0.19 23.73 20.45
N ALA A 162 0.04 25.03 20.25
CA ALA A 162 0.82 25.85 21.18
C ALA A 162 0.18 25.91 22.58
N LYS A 163 -1.15 25.92 22.64
CA LYS A 163 -1.93 25.80 23.90
C LYS A 163 -1.93 24.40 24.51
N LYS A 164 -1.35 23.40 23.84
CA LYS A 164 -1.38 21.98 24.21
C LYS A 164 -2.81 21.41 24.30
N THR A 165 -3.74 21.98 23.54
CA THR A 165 -5.14 21.53 23.48
C THR A 165 -5.21 20.05 23.09
N LEU A 166 -6.12 19.29 23.72
CA LEU A 166 -6.40 17.93 23.27
C LEU A 166 -7.33 17.98 22.06
N TRP A 167 -7.12 17.07 21.11
CA TRP A 167 -7.95 17.00 19.91
C TRP A 167 -9.43 16.85 20.24
N ARG A 168 -9.77 16.11 21.31
CA ARG A 168 -11.15 15.93 21.77
C ARG A 168 -11.83 17.23 22.18
N ASP A 169 -11.07 18.23 22.63
CA ASP A 169 -11.56 19.47 23.23
C ASP A 169 -11.75 20.61 22.19
N ILE A 170 -11.34 20.43 20.93
CA ILE A 170 -11.64 21.43 19.89
C ILE A 170 -13.17 21.52 19.66
N PRO A 171 -13.79 22.70 19.78
CA PRO A 171 -15.22 22.85 19.48
C PRO A 171 -15.47 22.78 17.97
N ASN A 172 -16.62 22.24 17.57
CA ASN A 172 -17.11 22.29 16.18
C ASN A 172 -16.11 21.82 15.09
N LYS A 173 -15.25 20.81 15.41
CA LYS A 173 -14.23 20.26 14.49
C LYS A 173 -14.73 19.91 13.10
N GLN A 174 -15.96 19.43 13.01
CA GLN A 174 -16.54 19.03 11.74
C GLN A 174 -16.61 20.22 10.78
N GLN A 175 -17.13 21.37 11.25
CA GLN A 175 -17.45 22.49 10.37
C GLN A 175 -16.27 23.47 10.29
N ALA A 176 -15.47 23.57 11.36
CA ALA A 176 -14.32 24.46 11.41
C ALA A 176 -13.06 23.87 10.76
N ILE A 177 -12.93 22.54 10.70
CA ILE A 177 -11.69 21.89 10.23
C ILE A 177 -11.97 20.87 9.13
N TYR A 178 -12.76 19.84 9.40
CA TYR A 178 -12.84 18.69 8.48
C TYR A 178 -13.53 19.04 7.15
N LEU A 179 -14.73 19.61 7.20
CA LEU A 179 -15.47 19.99 5.99
C LEU A 179 -14.69 20.97 5.10
N PRO A 180 -14.22 22.14 5.58
CA PRO A 180 -13.53 23.09 4.72
C PRO A 180 -12.23 22.51 4.14
N LEU A 181 -11.46 21.73 4.93
CA LEU A 181 -10.25 21.09 4.44
C LEU A 181 -10.53 20.02 3.36
N LEU A 182 -11.57 19.21 3.54
CA LEU A 182 -11.95 18.19 2.55
C LEU A 182 -12.54 18.82 1.29
N ASN A 183 -13.29 19.91 1.41
CA ASN A 183 -13.78 20.66 0.26
C ASN A 183 -12.63 21.27 -0.54
N ALA A 184 -11.64 21.89 0.13
CA ALA A 184 -10.44 22.40 -0.53
C ALA A 184 -9.68 21.28 -1.27
N PHE A 185 -9.52 20.11 -0.64
CA PHE A 185 -8.94 18.93 -1.27
C PHE A 185 -9.72 18.44 -2.50
N ILE A 186 -11.05 18.36 -2.42
CA ILE A 186 -11.92 17.95 -3.53
C ILE A 186 -11.81 18.93 -4.69
N GLU A 187 -11.94 20.22 -4.41
CA GLU A 187 -11.91 21.25 -5.45
C GLU A 187 -10.55 21.37 -6.11
N GLU A 188 -9.46 21.13 -5.37
CA GLU A 188 -8.12 21.11 -5.94
C GLU A 188 -7.93 19.96 -6.94
N ILE A 189 -8.46 18.78 -6.65
CA ILE A 189 -8.42 17.65 -7.59
C ILE A 189 -9.25 17.98 -8.85
N LYS A 190 -10.44 18.56 -8.69
CA LYS A 190 -11.29 18.96 -9.83
C LYS A 190 -10.63 20.05 -10.68
N ARG A 191 -9.94 21.02 -10.07
CA ARG A 191 -9.16 22.03 -10.80
C ARG A 191 -8.03 21.38 -11.57
N SER A 192 -7.28 20.50 -10.91
CA SER A 192 -6.12 19.82 -11.51
C SER A 192 -6.51 18.91 -12.69
N GLU A 193 -7.65 18.23 -12.62
CA GLU A 193 -8.14 17.38 -13.72
C GLU A 193 -8.40 18.18 -15.01
N LYS A 194 -8.81 19.45 -14.90
CA LYS A 194 -9.07 20.32 -16.07
C LYS A 194 -7.82 20.63 -16.86
N THR A 195 -6.65 20.66 -16.22
CA THR A 195 -5.38 21.03 -16.85
C THR A 195 -4.48 19.84 -17.13
N ASN A 196 -4.69 18.72 -16.42
CA ASN A 196 -3.86 17.52 -16.53
C ASN A 196 -4.73 16.26 -16.64
N LYS A 197 -4.67 15.62 -17.82
CA LYS A 197 -5.43 14.40 -18.10
C LYS A 197 -4.88 13.15 -17.40
N ASN A 198 -3.67 13.22 -16.83
CA ASN A 198 -3.03 12.09 -16.16
C ASN A 198 -3.31 12.03 -14.65
N ILE A 199 -4.08 12.97 -14.08
CA ILE A 199 -4.35 13.04 -12.63
C ILE A 199 -4.90 11.71 -12.10
N ALA A 200 -5.89 11.13 -12.79
CA ALA A 200 -6.49 9.85 -12.41
C ALA A 200 -5.45 8.73 -12.32
N ARG A 201 -4.63 8.61 -13.37
CA ARG A 201 -3.57 7.59 -13.46
C ARG A 201 -2.52 7.78 -12.37
N ASN A 202 -1.93 8.97 -12.28
CA ASN A 202 -0.85 9.26 -11.35
C ASN A 202 -1.30 9.05 -9.90
N MET A 203 -2.54 9.43 -9.59
CA MET A 203 -3.12 9.24 -8.26
C MET A 203 -3.25 7.75 -7.89
N VAL A 204 -3.68 6.88 -8.82
CA VAL A 204 -3.70 5.44 -8.56
C VAL A 204 -2.29 4.89 -8.44
N GLU A 205 -1.34 5.30 -9.28
CA GLU A 205 0.06 4.87 -9.17
C GLU A 205 0.68 5.28 -7.83
N TYR A 206 0.39 6.50 -7.33
CA TYR A 206 0.85 6.95 -6.02
C TYR A 206 0.19 6.17 -4.86
N LEU A 207 -1.14 5.97 -4.93
CA LEU A 207 -1.90 5.34 -3.86
C LEU A 207 -1.66 3.85 -3.78
N VAL A 208 -1.56 3.18 -4.92
CA VAL A 208 -1.52 1.71 -5.05
C VAL A 208 -0.11 1.20 -5.30
N GLY A 209 0.68 1.87 -6.14
CA GLY A 209 2.05 1.46 -6.47
C GLY A 209 2.42 1.67 -7.95
N MET A 210 3.71 1.92 -8.17
CA MET A 210 4.31 2.10 -9.51
C MET A 210 4.89 0.83 -10.13
N HIS A 211 4.81 -0.30 -9.42
CA HIS A 211 5.29 -1.60 -9.90
C HIS A 211 4.16 -2.62 -9.78
N ASP A 212 4.30 -3.73 -10.48
CA ASP A 212 3.38 -4.84 -10.32
C ASP A 212 3.78 -5.69 -9.09
N PHE A 213 2.78 -6.16 -8.35
CA PHE A 213 3.04 -6.89 -7.11
C PHE A 213 1.87 -7.76 -6.65
N TYR A 214 2.18 -8.71 -5.78
CA TYR A 214 1.19 -9.44 -4.98
C TYR A 214 0.98 -8.72 -3.65
N LYS A 215 -0.25 -8.29 -3.36
CA LYS A 215 -0.61 -7.83 -2.01
C LYS A 215 -0.98 -9.04 -1.17
N ILE A 216 -0.24 -9.29 -0.10
CA ILE A 216 -0.42 -10.43 0.80
C ILE A 216 -0.89 -9.89 2.15
N ILE A 217 -2.08 -10.28 2.59
CA ILE A 217 -2.64 -9.87 3.88
C ILE A 217 -2.91 -11.10 4.74
N GLY A 218 -2.13 -11.27 5.80
CA GLY A 218 -2.38 -12.30 6.81
C GLY A 218 -3.47 -11.86 7.79
N LYS A 219 -4.62 -12.55 7.79
CA LYS A 219 -5.77 -12.27 8.67
C LYS A 219 -5.90 -13.31 9.77
N LYS A 220 -5.17 -13.12 10.87
CA LYS A 220 -5.09 -14.06 12.02
C LYS A 220 -6.48 -14.50 12.50
N GLN A 221 -7.38 -13.55 12.74
CA GLN A 221 -8.72 -13.83 13.28
C GLN A 221 -9.56 -14.75 12.39
N LYS A 222 -9.35 -14.68 11.06
CA LYS A 222 -10.06 -15.50 10.09
C LYS A 222 -9.27 -16.75 9.66
N ARG A 223 -8.01 -16.87 10.09
CA ARG A 223 -7.04 -17.89 9.64
C ARG A 223 -6.96 -17.99 8.11
N VAL A 224 -6.85 -16.83 7.44
CA VAL A 224 -6.81 -16.71 5.97
C VAL A 224 -5.74 -15.72 5.51
N THR A 225 -5.05 -16.02 4.40
CA THR A 225 -4.20 -15.07 3.65
C THR A 225 -5.01 -14.69 2.46
N GLU A 226 -5.21 -13.40 2.31
CA GLU A 226 -5.70 -12.81 1.09
C GLU A 226 -4.49 -12.43 0.22
N ILE A 227 -4.48 -12.92 -1.03
CA ILE A 227 -3.51 -12.55 -2.05
C ILE A 227 -4.26 -11.81 -3.16
N SER A 228 -3.86 -10.58 -3.46
CA SER A 228 -4.40 -9.78 -4.58
C SER A 228 -3.32 -9.53 -5.63
N THR A 229 -3.66 -9.72 -6.91
CA THR A 229 -2.68 -9.65 -8.03
C THR A 229 -2.72 -8.28 -8.73
N PHE A 230 -1.90 -7.33 -8.29
CA PHE A 230 -1.80 -6.00 -8.90
C PHE A 230 -0.87 -6.06 -10.13
N ASN A 231 -1.37 -6.63 -11.23
CA ASN A 231 -0.68 -6.69 -12.52
C ASN A 231 -1.08 -5.49 -13.39
N LEU A 232 -0.44 -4.34 -13.23
CA LEU A 232 -0.80 -3.09 -13.91
C LEU A 232 0.00 -2.86 -15.20
N ARG A 233 1.16 -3.53 -15.34
CA ARG A 233 2.12 -3.40 -16.45
C ARG A 233 2.37 -4.71 -17.18
N GLY A 234 1.90 -5.85 -16.64
CA GLY A 234 2.08 -7.16 -17.25
C GLY A 234 3.38 -7.85 -16.82
N GLU A 235 3.93 -7.48 -15.67
CA GLU A 235 5.19 -8.04 -15.15
C GLU A 235 4.94 -9.31 -14.31
N LEU A 236 3.72 -9.52 -13.81
CA LEU A 236 3.35 -10.76 -13.11
C LEU A 236 3.00 -11.88 -14.08
N ASN A 237 3.18 -13.13 -13.63
CA ASN A 237 2.73 -14.34 -14.30
C ASN A 237 3.32 -14.47 -15.72
N GLN A 238 4.60 -14.17 -15.86
CA GLN A 238 5.31 -14.33 -17.13
C GLN A 238 5.58 -15.81 -17.42
N ALA A 239 5.43 -16.19 -18.70
CA ALA A 239 5.62 -17.56 -19.14
C ALA A 239 7.12 -17.93 -19.20
N VAL A 240 7.41 -19.19 -18.88
CA VAL A 240 8.68 -19.83 -19.27
C VAL A 240 8.71 -19.95 -20.81
N LYS A 241 9.87 -19.72 -21.42
CA LYS A 241 10.01 -19.74 -22.88
C LYS A 241 9.60 -21.10 -23.45
N GLY A 242 8.59 -21.10 -24.31
CA GLY A 242 8.07 -22.32 -24.95
C GLY A 242 7.00 -23.07 -24.14
N GLU A 243 6.64 -22.58 -22.95
CA GLU A 243 5.59 -23.15 -22.12
C GLU A 243 4.34 -22.27 -22.11
N LYS A 244 3.16 -22.90 -22.00
CA LYS A 244 1.89 -22.18 -21.81
C LYS A 244 1.65 -21.97 -20.31
N LEU A 245 1.13 -20.80 -19.96
CA LEU A 245 0.68 -20.51 -18.61
C LEU A 245 -0.52 -21.40 -18.23
N LEU A 246 -0.40 -22.07 -17.08
CA LEU A 246 -1.50 -22.87 -16.51
C LEU A 246 -2.55 -22.00 -15.81
N LYS A 247 -2.13 -20.86 -15.26
CA LYS A 247 -2.97 -19.85 -14.61
C LYS A 247 -2.65 -18.50 -15.24
N VAL A 248 -3.67 -17.68 -15.47
CA VAL A 248 -3.55 -16.38 -16.15
C VAL A 248 -3.89 -15.25 -15.18
N ILE A 249 -3.01 -14.26 -15.07
CA ILE A 249 -3.27 -12.98 -14.41
C ILE A 249 -3.45 -11.90 -15.48
N ASN A 250 -4.68 -11.41 -15.60
CA ASN A 250 -4.98 -10.34 -16.56
C ASN A 250 -4.36 -9.01 -16.13
N ILE A 251 -3.93 -8.22 -17.13
CA ILE A 251 -3.48 -6.85 -16.90
C ILE A 251 -4.68 -5.97 -16.51
N SER A 252 -4.57 -5.29 -15.38
CA SER A 252 -5.58 -4.36 -14.88
C SER A 252 -5.33 -2.96 -15.40
N LYS A 253 -6.34 -2.39 -16.07
CA LYS A 253 -6.23 -1.05 -16.65
C LYS A 253 -6.19 0.02 -15.55
N LEU A 254 -5.17 0.87 -15.59
CA LEU A 254 -5.15 2.12 -14.82
C LEU A 254 -6.28 3.05 -15.27
N PRO A 255 -6.81 3.91 -14.38
CA PRO A 255 -7.88 4.82 -14.75
C PRO A 255 -7.36 5.93 -15.66
N THR A 256 -8.26 6.46 -16.49
CA THR A 256 -8.01 7.59 -17.40
C THR A 256 -8.74 8.86 -16.98
N ARG A 257 -9.73 8.76 -16.10
CA ARG A 257 -10.52 9.93 -15.64
C ARG A 257 -11.16 9.70 -14.27
N ILE A 258 -11.49 10.79 -13.59
CA ILE A 258 -12.29 10.74 -12.37
C ILE A 258 -13.76 10.80 -12.78
N LEU A 259 -14.56 9.81 -12.34
CA LEU A 259 -16.01 9.79 -12.60
C LEU A 259 -16.77 10.59 -11.54
N TYR A 260 -16.29 10.50 -10.30
CA TYR A 260 -16.87 11.18 -9.16
C TYR A 260 -15.81 11.43 -8.09
N ILE A 261 -15.86 12.61 -7.47
CA ILE A 261 -15.18 12.89 -6.21
C ILE A 261 -16.07 13.82 -5.38
N GLY A 262 -16.33 13.45 -4.14
CA GLY A 262 -17.17 14.24 -3.27
C GLY A 262 -17.24 13.69 -1.85
N MET A 263 -17.92 14.43 -0.97
CA MET A 263 -18.16 13.99 0.40
C MET A 263 -19.00 12.71 0.40
N LYS A 264 -18.59 11.73 1.22
CA LYS A 264 -19.40 10.53 1.48
C LYS A 264 -20.71 10.94 2.15
N GLN A 265 -21.82 10.36 1.70
CA GLN A 265 -23.13 10.65 2.27
C GLN A 265 -23.15 10.43 3.80
N LYS A 266 -23.74 11.37 4.54
CA LYS A 266 -23.82 11.34 6.02
C LYS A 266 -22.44 11.27 6.72
N SER A 267 -21.37 11.73 6.08
CA SER A 267 -20.04 11.84 6.66
C SER A 267 -19.49 13.26 6.59
N PHE A 268 -18.85 13.69 7.68
CA PHE A 268 -18.14 14.97 7.77
C PHE A 268 -16.62 14.83 7.61
N THR A 269 -16.12 13.59 7.51
CA THR A 269 -14.68 13.30 7.58
C THR A 269 -14.20 12.42 6.43
N THR A 270 -15.09 12.03 5.52
CA THR A 270 -14.77 11.04 4.49
C THR A 270 -15.13 11.57 3.11
N VAL A 271 -14.17 11.53 2.20
CA VAL A 271 -14.37 11.73 0.76
C VAL A 271 -14.42 10.38 0.08
N GLU A 272 -15.30 10.26 -0.90
CA GLU A 272 -15.39 9.12 -1.83
C GLU A 272 -14.96 9.56 -3.22
N MET A 273 -14.20 8.70 -3.89
CA MET A 273 -13.73 8.91 -5.25
C MET A 273 -13.97 7.64 -6.06
N CYS A 274 -14.57 7.81 -7.24
CA CYS A 274 -14.75 6.74 -8.21
C CYS A 274 -14.05 7.15 -9.50
N LEU A 275 -13.26 6.24 -10.06
CA LEU A 275 -12.60 6.42 -11.34
C LEU A 275 -13.10 5.35 -12.31
N ASP A 276 -12.83 5.55 -13.59
CA ASP A 276 -13.09 4.52 -14.59
C ASP A 276 -12.22 3.27 -14.36
N ASN A 277 -12.48 2.21 -15.13
CA ASN A 277 -11.78 0.92 -15.01
C ASN A 277 -11.93 0.23 -13.63
N GLY A 278 -12.93 0.61 -12.82
CA GLY A 278 -13.33 -0.10 -11.61
C GLY A 278 -12.60 0.33 -10.32
N TRP A 279 -11.81 1.41 -10.36
CA TRP A 279 -11.11 1.93 -9.19
C TRP A 279 -12.01 2.82 -8.33
N ALA A 280 -12.03 2.58 -7.02
CA ALA A 280 -12.68 3.51 -6.09
C ALA A 280 -11.98 3.57 -4.74
N PHE A 281 -11.91 4.76 -4.16
CA PHE A 281 -11.22 5.04 -2.90
C PHE A 281 -12.11 5.79 -1.91
N THR A 282 -11.87 5.56 -0.62
CA THR A 282 -12.36 6.43 0.45
C THR A 282 -11.20 7.06 1.20
N PHE A 283 -11.30 8.36 1.48
CA PHE A 283 -10.30 9.14 2.19
C PHE A 283 -10.89 9.65 3.51
N ARG A 284 -10.64 8.94 4.61
CA ARG A 284 -11.11 9.38 5.93
C ARG A 284 -10.04 10.19 6.65
N ILE A 285 -10.28 11.47 6.87
CA ILE A 285 -9.35 12.36 7.57
C ILE A 285 -9.53 12.25 9.09
N HIS A 286 -8.41 12.27 9.82
CA HIS A 286 -8.39 12.26 11.28
C HIS A 286 -7.10 12.89 11.82
N ASN A 287 -7.14 13.34 13.07
CA ASN A 287 -5.93 13.65 13.82
C ASN A 287 -5.34 12.35 14.39
N ALA A 288 -4.06 12.11 14.16
CA ALA A 288 -3.40 10.86 14.56
C ALA A 288 -2.96 10.83 16.03
N SER A 289 -3.06 11.97 16.74
CA SER A 289 -2.62 12.16 18.12
C SER A 289 -3.82 12.45 19.03
N SER A 290 -3.67 12.24 20.34
CA SER A 290 -4.63 12.75 21.32
C SER A 290 -4.53 14.27 21.48
N LYS A 291 -3.35 14.85 21.20
CA LYS A 291 -3.09 16.29 21.17
C LYS A 291 -3.30 16.85 19.76
N VAL A 292 -3.59 18.14 19.67
CA VAL A 292 -3.72 18.83 18.39
C VAL A 292 -2.38 18.85 17.66
N GLU A 293 -2.41 18.46 16.38
CA GLU A 293 -1.27 18.56 15.47
C GLU A 293 -1.69 19.32 14.20
N PRO A 294 -0.87 20.24 13.67
CA PRO A 294 -1.12 20.96 12.41
C PRO A 294 -0.81 20.07 11.19
N SER A 295 -1.19 18.80 11.27
CA SER A 295 -1.08 17.83 10.19
C SER A 295 -2.12 16.74 10.39
N LEU A 296 -3.08 16.69 9.49
CA LEU A 296 -4.13 15.68 9.52
C LEU A 296 -3.79 14.53 8.58
N LYS A 297 -4.19 13.32 9.00
CA LYS A 297 -3.84 12.08 8.32
C LYS A 297 -5.06 11.50 7.64
N PHE A 298 -4.87 10.99 6.43
CA PHE A 298 -5.84 10.12 5.79
C PHE A 298 -5.66 8.65 6.18
N ASP A 299 -6.78 8.00 6.45
CA ASP A 299 -6.96 6.56 6.33
C ASP A 299 -7.58 6.30 4.95
N ILE A 300 -6.75 5.90 3.99
CA ILE A 300 -7.14 5.71 2.59
C ILE A 300 -7.40 4.22 2.35
N ARG A 301 -8.61 3.91 1.87
CA ARG A 301 -9.02 2.55 1.54
C ARG A 301 -9.37 2.44 0.07
N LEU A 302 -8.91 1.35 -0.54
CA LEU A 302 -9.34 0.92 -1.86
C LEU A 302 -10.62 0.09 -1.69
N VAL A 303 -11.74 0.65 -2.13
CA VAL A 303 -13.09 0.07 -1.97
C VAL A 303 -13.70 -0.41 -3.28
N GLY A 304 -13.14 -0.01 -4.42
CA GLY A 304 -13.42 -0.57 -5.74
C GLY A 304 -12.14 -1.04 -6.38
N LEU A 305 -12.16 -2.24 -6.95
CA LEU A 305 -11.05 -2.86 -7.65
C LEU A 305 -11.48 -3.24 -9.08
N PRO A 306 -10.61 -3.09 -10.08
CA PRO A 306 -10.82 -3.72 -11.38
C PRO A 306 -11.10 -5.22 -11.23
N ALA A 307 -12.08 -5.75 -11.97
CA ALA A 307 -12.44 -7.17 -11.94
C ALA A 307 -11.30 -8.10 -12.39
N THR A 308 -10.30 -7.57 -13.07
CA THR A 308 -9.08 -8.28 -13.49
C THR A 308 -8.09 -8.52 -12.35
N ILE A 309 -8.20 -7.82 -11.22
CA ILE A 309 -7.40 -8.11 -10.04
C ILE A 309 -7.98 -9.35 -9.36
N LEU A 310 -7.24 -10.45 -9.44
CA LEU A 310 -7.62 -11.69 -8.78
C LEU A 310 -7.43 -11.55 -7.28
N ASN A 311 -8.42 -11.98 -6.51
CA ASN A 311 -8.37 -12.05 -5.06
C ASN A 311 -8.50 -13.51 -4.63
N ILE A 312 -7.42 -14.04 -4.06
CA ILE A 312 -7.30 -15.44 -3.66
C ILE A 312 -7.30 -15.50 -2.14
N MET A 313 -8.18 -16.30 -1.57
CA MET A 313 -8.23 -16.55 -0.12
C MET A 313 -7.78 -17.98 0.16
N VAL A 314 -6.70 -18.11 0.93
CA VAL A 314 -6.21 -19.42 1.38
C VAL A 314 -6.40 -19.53 2.87
N LYS A 315 -7.21 -20.50 3.30
CA LYS A 315 -7.31 -20.89 4.71
C LYS A 315 -6.06 -21.68 5.12
N TRP A 316 -5.57 -21.46 6.32
CA TRP A 316 -4.60 -22.36 6.95
C TRP A 316 -5.18 -22.98 8.21
N ASN A 317 -4.78 -24.22 8.42
CA ASN A 317 -4.96 -24.94 9.68
C ASN A 317 -3.61 -25.00 10.40
N ASP A 318 -3.66 -25.29 11.70
CA ASP A 318 -2.49 -25.43 12.55
C ASP A 318 -1.69 -26.71 12.20
#